data_AF-A0A317L115-F1
#
_entry.id   AF-A0A317L115-F1
#
_cell.length_a   1.000
_cell.length_b   1.000
_cell.length_c   1.000
_cell.angle_alpha   90.00
_cell.angle_beta   90.00
_cell.angle_gamma   90.00
#
_symmetry.space_group_name_H-M   'P 1'
#
loop_
_entity.id
_entity.type
_entity.pdbx_description
1 polymer ?
#
loop_
_entity_poly.entity_id
_entity_poly.type
_entity_poly.pdbx_seq_one_letter_code
_entity_poly.pdbx_strand_id
1 'polypeptide(L)'
;MYDAFPKTRVKVQGGFNGYSAIQTEIRRTKSNVIAVECYPAINEEEILERLIAPLEPGLIIQATEQFYTVEKVTTMIEENLTEDRIFGVVSHHQLQDFIDGKQQEILQQKIQTVLASNQSVVVYGVGASLLYPADLLIYADLSRWEIQKRYQSGTYSNWQANNAGEDPLRMIKRGYFFEWRVADRLKQQLFNSIDYFLDTHQANQPVMLEATAYFEALEQIARQPFRLVPFFDPGVWGGNWMQETFEVEQYKDNLAWSFDGVPEENSLLLATNTIQMEIPANNLVFYQPAALLGERVYDQLGKEFPIRFNYLDTVGGGNLSLQVHPLVEYVQKTFGMTYTQDESYYIIEAKDQASLYLGVKNGTNKKELMKALQHSASSGERFPDEQYIYQRPVKKHDHYSIPAGTIHSAGANTVVLEISATPNRFTFKLWDWGRLGLDGLPRPVHLNHGEPNIVISRDQDWVEQELCNQMELIAEYPEWQEERTGLHKTEFIETRRHTFTGKVLHQTHGSVNMLNLVEGEEAIIESLDHSFDPFVVHYGETFIIPESVKQYTIQPYGRSIGKQLMTIKAFVR
;
A
#
# COMPACT_ATOMS: atom_id res chain seq x y z
N MET A 1 -3.45 -9.61 21.84
CA MET A 1 -4.66 -9.30 21.04
C MET A 1 -4.16 -8.52 19.85
N TYR A 2 -4.66 -8.79 18.65
CA TYR A 2 -4.21 -8.10 17.43
C TYR A 2 -4.41 -6.59 17.59
N ASP A 3 -3.35 -5.79 17.38
CA ASP A 3 -3.42 -4.34 17.41
C ASP A 3 -3.70 -3.79 16.00
N ALA A 4 -4.91 -3.25 15.81
CA ALA A 4 -5.35 -2.64 14.56
C ALA A 4 -4.93 -1.16 14.41
N PHE A 5 -4.35 -0.56 15.45
CA PHE A 5 -3.85 0.83 15.42
C PHE A 5 -2.46 0.91 16.03
N PRO A 6 -1.48 0.14 15.49
CA PRO A 6 -0.16 0.05 16.06
C PRO A 6 0.53 1.41 16.06
N LYS A 7 0.97 1.83 17.25
CA LYS A 7 1.67 3.10 17.46
C LYS A 7 3.16 2.89 17.48
N THR A 8 3.87 3.64 16.66
CA THR A 8 5.34 3.66 16.70
C THR A 8 5.80 4.81 17.60
N ARG A 9 6.36 4.47 18.76
CA ARG A 9 6.86 5.47 19.71
C ARG A 9 8.15 6.10 19.19
N VAL A 10 8.14 7.42 19.06
CA VAL A 10 9.28 8.21 18.59
C VAL A 10 9.69 9.27 19.61
N LYS A 11 10.99 9.50 19.78
CA LYS A 11 11.57 10.35 20.82
C LYS A 11 11.87 11.76 20.29
N VAL A 12 10.84 12.42 19.74
CA VAL A 12 10.96 13.76 19.13
C VAL A 12 10.04 14.78 19.80
N GLN A 13 10.33 16.08 19.61
CA GLN A 13 9.54 17.22 20.12
C GLN A 13 9.13 18.14 18.95
N GLY A 14 8.43 19.25 19.22
CA GLY A 14 8.02 20.19 18.15
C GLY A 14 6.68 19.85 17.49
N GLY A 15 5.79 19.20 18.22
CA GLY A 15 4.44 18.85 17.76
C GLY A 15 3.35 19.82 18.27
N PHE A 16 2.37 20.12 17.41
CA PHE A 16 1.26 21.03 17.69
C PHE A 16 -0.08 20.35 17.37
N ASN A 17 -0.98 20.26 18.35
CA ASN A 17 -2.30 19.66 18.17
C ASN A 17 -3.39 20.73 17.98
N GLY A 18 -4.18 20.57 16.93
CA GLY A 18 -5.33 21.41 16.63
C GLY A 18 -4.96 22.76 16.01
N TYR A 19 -5.90 23.32 15.26
CA TYR A 19 -5.69 24.56 14.50
C TYR A 19 -5.21 25.74 15.34
N SER A 20 -5.68 25.90 16.58
CA SER A 20 -5.28 27.02 17.45
C SER A 20 -3.78 27.01 17.78
N ALA A 21 -3.21 25.85 18.12
CA ALA A 21 -1.79 25.72 18.42
C ALA A 21 -0.96 25.93 17.15
N ILE A 22 -1.40 25.34 16.03
CA ILE A 22 -0.75 25.47 14.72
C ILE A 22 -0.72 26.93 14.26
N GLN A 23 -1.84 27.64 14.33
CA GLN A 23 -1.91 29.07 13.97
C GLN A 23 -1.00 29.93 14.85
N THR A 24 -0.93 29.61 16.15
CA THR A 24 -0.03 30.32 17.07
C THR A 24 1.43 30.14 16.67
N GLU A 25 1.80 28.92 16.28
CA GLU A 25 3.14 28.63 15.78
C GLU A 25 3.44 29.36 14.47
N ILE A 26 2.53 29.31 13.50
CA ILE A 26 2.71 30.02 12.22
C ILE A 26 2.89 31.54 12.43
N ARG A 27 2.12 32.15 13.34
CA ARG A 27 2.31 33.57 13.67
C ARG A 27 3.66 33.86 14.32
N ARG A 28 4.24 32.89 15.04
CA ARG A 28 5.56 33.00 15.69
C ARG A 28 6.70 33.09 14.69
N THR A 29 6.59 32.41 13.54
CA THR A 29 7.64 32.41 12.50
C THR A 29 7.80 33.77 11.82
N LYS A 30 6.76 34.60 11.82
CA LYS A 30 6.72 35.94 11.17
C LYS A 30 7.03 35.88 9.67
N SER A 31 6.63 34.80 9.03
CA SER A 31 6.78 34.58 7.60
C SER A 31 5.86 35.51 6.80
N ASN A 32 6.37 36.11 5.72
CA ASN A 32 5.58 36.97 4.85
C ASN A 32 4.92 36.16 3.75
N VAL A 33 5.57 35.13 3.23
CA VAL A 33 5.00 34.18 2.28
C VAL A 33 4.94 32.80 2.91
N ILE A 34 3.73 32.25 3.03
CA ILE A 34 3.49 30.90 3.53
C ILE A 34 2.95 30.07 2.37
N ALA A 35 3.57 28.92 2.12
CA ALA A 35 3.04 27.90 1.23
C ALA A 35 2.48 26.73 2.05
N VAL A 36 1.24 26.35 1.81
CA VAL A 36 0.64 25.11 2.29
C VAL A 36 0.50 24.16 1.11
N GLU A 37 1.53 23.35 0.88
CA GLU A 37 1.57 22.35 -0.17
C GLU A 37 0.68 21.17 0.23
N CYS A 38 -0.35 20.89 -0.57
CA CYS A 38 -1.28 19.81 -0.30
C CYS A 38 -1.00 18.59 -1.17
N TYR A 39 -0.94 17.42 -0.55
CA TYR A 39 -1.06 16.17 -1.30
C TYR A 39 -2.48 16.04 -1.90
N PRO A 40 -2.67 15.32 -3.03
CA PRO A 40 -4.00 15.10 -3.60
C PRO A 40 -5.03 14.59 -2.58
N ALA A 41 -6.26 15.10 -2.69
CA ALA A 41 -7.42 14.82 -1.84
C ALA A 41 -7.32 15.29 -0.37
N ILE A 42 -6.35 16.14 -0.02
CA ILE A 42 -6.45 16.97 1.19
C ILE A 42 -7.73 17.82 1.14
N ASN A 43 -8.37 18.02 2.29
CA ASN A 43 -9.54 18.90 2.40
C ASN A 43 -9.09 20.37 2.39
N GLU A 44 -8.91 20.92 1.18
CA GLU A 44 -8.47 22.29 0.97
C GLU A 44 -9.45 23.34 1.55
N GLU A 45 -10.75 23.03 1.62
CA GLU A 45 -11.76 23.89 2.25
C GLU A 45 -11.54 23.97 3.76
N GLU A 46 -11.31 22.83 4.42
CA GLU A 46 -11.02 22.81 5.86
C GLU A 46 -9.72 23.56 6.17
N ILE A 47 -8.66 23.36 5.37
CA ILE A 47 -7.41 24.11 5.50
C ILE A 47 -7.65 25.62 5.33
N LEU A 48 -8.41 26.03 4.31
CA LEU A 48 -8.73 27.43 4.09
C LEU A 48 -9.46 28.04 5.30
N GLU A 49 -10.55 27.41 5.72
CA GLU A 49 -11.45 27.96 6.75
C GLU A 49 -10.82 27.92 8.14
N ARG A 50 -10.11 26.84 8.47
CA ARG A 50 -9.67 26.55 9.84
C ARG A 50 -8.21 26.89 10.07
N LEU A 51 -7.35 26.86 9.05
CA LEU A 51 -5.95 27.21 9.18
C LEU A 51 -5.66 28.61 8.63
N ILE A 52 -6.01 28.86 7.37
CA ILE A 52 -5.51 30.01 6.61
C ILE A 52 -6.29 31.29 6.92
N ALA A 53 -7.61 31.28 6.80
CA ALA A 53 -8.44 32.48 7.00
C ALA A 53 -8.24 33.12 8.40
N PRO A 54 -8.11 32.34 9.50
CA PRO A 54 -7.82 32.91 10.82
C PRO A 54 -6.43 33.57 10.95
N LEU A 55 -5.48 33.33 10.03
CA LEU A 55 -4.19 34.03 10.01
C LEU A 55 -4.32 35.46 9.45
N GLU A 56 -5.45 35.79 8.83
CA GLU A 56 -5.76 37.11 8.25
C GLU A 56 -4.68 37.63 7.27
N PRO A 57 -4.23 36.83 6.28
CA PRO A 57 -3.24 37.29 5.31
C PRO A 57 -3.82 38.37 4.38
N GLY A 58 -2.96 39.23 3.84
CA GLY A 58 -3.37 40.24 2.85
C GLY A 58 -3.77 39.67 1.50
N LEU A 59 -3.30 38.46 1.18
CA LEU A 59 -3.67 37.73 -0.03
C LEU A 59 -3.69 36.22 0.22
N ILE A 60 -4.77 35.58 -0.20
CA ILE A 60 -4.91 34.12 -0.26
C ILE A 60 -4.95 33.71 -1.73
N ILE A 61 -4.16 32.70 -2.11
CA ILE A 61 -4.10 32.14 -3.45
C ILE A 61 -4.34 30.64 -3.35
N GLN A 62 -5.37 30.14 -4.03
CA GLN A 62 -5.53 28.71 -4.24
C GLN A 62 -4.69 28.29 -5.46
N ALA A 63 -3.82 27.30 -5.27
CA ALA A 63 -2.83 26.92 -6.26
C ALA A 63 -3.48 26.39 -7.54
N THR A 64 -4.55 25.61 -7.44
CA THR A 64 -5.30 25.02 -8.56
C THR A 64 -5.79 26.05 -9.57
N GLU A 65 -6.08 27.29 -9.16
CA GLU A 65 -6.49 28.37 -10.07
C GLU A 65 -5.37 28.84 -11.01
N GLN A 66 -4.12 28.45 -10.74
CA GLN A 66 -2.91 28.87 -11.46
C GLN A 66 -2.38 27.80 -12.44
N PHE A 67 -2.97 26.61 -12.39
CA PHE A 67 -2.69 25.51 -13.32
C PHE A 67 -3.63 25.58 -14.53
N TYR A 68 -3.30 24.83 -15.58
CA TYR A 68 -4.19 24.66 -16.73
C TYR A 68 -5.57 24.13 -16.33
N THR A 69 -6.57 24.46 -17.14
CA THR A 69 -7.97 24.06 -16.89
C THR A 69 -8.11 22.54 -16.87
N VAL A 70 -9.21 22.07 -16.27
CA VAL A 70 -9.59 20.65 -16.22
C VAL A 70 -9.53 19.99 -17.59
N GLU A 71 -10.05 20.64 -18.63
CA GLU A 71 -10.04 20.11 -20.00
C GLU A 71 -8.61 19.94 -20.51
N LYS A 72 -7.77 20.95 -20.32
CA LYS A 72 -6.39 20.93 -20.81
C LYS A 72 -5.55 19.89 -20.08
N VAL A 73 -5.66 19.80 -18.75
CA VAL A 73 -4.98 18.77 -17.94
C VAL A 73 -5.43 17.39 -18.38
N THR A 74 -6.74 17.18 -18.54
CA THR A 74 -7.30 15.89 -18.96
C THR A 74 -6.79 15.46 -20.34
N THR A 75 -6.72 16.38 -21.31
CA THR A 75 -6.10 16.09 -22.62
C THR A 75 -4.62 15.74 -22.49
N MET A 76 -3.86 16.43 -21.63
CA MET A 76 -2.42 16.17 -21.46
C MET A 76 -2.11 14.79 -20.87
N ILE A 77 -3.07 14.17 -20.18
CA ILE A 77 -2.90 12.86 -19.52
C ILE A 77 -3.74 11.75 -20.16
N GLU A 78 -4.39 12.00 -21.31
CA GLU A 78 -5.31 11.04 -21.93
C GLU A 78 -4.64 9.69 -22.22
N GLU A 79 -3.39 9.73 -22.70
CA GLU A 79 -2.58 8.54 -22.96
C GLU A 79 -2.22 7.77 -21.68
N ASN A 80 -2.13 8.45 -20.54
CA ASN A 80 -1.88 7.81 -19.25
C ASN A 80 -3.13 7.11 -18.71
N LEU A 81 -4.32 7.66 -18.96
CA LEU A 81 -5.55 7.06 -18.43
C LEU A 81 -5.99 5.89 -19.30
N THR A 82 -5.95 6.01 -20.63
CA THR A 82 -6.56 5.02 -21.55
C THR A 82 -8.08 4.85 -21.34
N GLU A 83 -8.72 4.08 -22.22
CA GLU A 83 -10.17 3.78 -22.14
C GLU A 83 -10.51 2.67 -21.12
N ASP A 84 -9.51 1.95 -20.60
CA ASP A 84 -9.75 0.87 -19.62
C ASP A 84 -10.29 1.46 -18.29
N ARG A 85 -11.24 0.79 -17.63
CA ARG A 85 -11.85 1.30 -16.39
C ARG A 85 -10.87 1.36 -15.22
N ILE A 86 -9.89 0.45 -15.19
CA ILE A 86 -8.97 0.22 -14.04
C ILE A 86 -7.51 0.51 -14.42
N PHE A 87 -7.09 0.18 -15.64
CA PHE A 87 -5.69 0.24 -16.04
C PHE A 87 -5.33 1.50 -16.82
N GLY A 88 -4.15 2.04 -16.55
CA GLY A 88 -3.54 3.14 -17.26
C GLY A 88 -2.05 2.89 -17.49
N VAL A 89 -1.34 3.90 -18.01
CA VAL A 89 0.10 3.88 -18.24
C VAL A 89 0.77 4.88 -17.30
N VAL A 90 1.82 4.45 -16.60
CA VAL A 90 2.51 5.28 -15.60
C VAL A 90 3.00 6.59 -16.24
N SER A 91 2.61 7.70 -15.62
CA SER A 91 2.95 9.04 -16.08
C SER A 91 4.35 9.47 -15.67
N HIS A 92 5.04 10.08 -16.63
CA HIS A 92 6.35 10.72 -16.47
C HIS A 92 6.25 12.24 -16.35
N HIS A 93 5.04 12.81 -16.39
CA HIS A 93 4.82 14.24 -16.20
C HIS A 93 5.37 14.71 -14.85
N GLN A 94 5.63 15.99 -14.72
CA GLN A 94 5.91 16.65 -13.46
C GLN A 94 4.84 17.71 -13.22
N LEU A 95 4.60 18.06 -11.95
CA LEU A 95 3.50 18.97 -11.64
C LEU A 95 3.69 20.34 -12.31
N GLN A 96 4.94 20.79 -12.50
CA GLN A 96 5.23 22.03 -13.23
C GLN A 96 4.80 22.02 -14.71
N ASP A 97 4.63 20.85 -15.33
CA ASP A 97 4.22 20.75 -16.73
C ASP A 97 2.80 21.31 -16.96
N PHE A 98 2.03 21.44 -15.88
CA PHE A 98 0.65 21.89 -15.90
C PHE A 98 0.46 23.36 -15.49
N ILE A 99 1.55 24.11 -15.25
CA ILE A 99 1.48 25.52 -14.86
C ILE A 99 1.29 26.40 -16.10
N ASP A 100 0.32 27.32 -16.06
CA ASP A 100 0.22 28.37 -17.09
C ASP A 100 1.23 29.48 -16.79
N GLY A 101 2.35 29.48 -17.52
CA GLY A 101 3.42 30.47 -17.33
C GLY A 101 2.96 31.93 -17.40
N LYS A 102 1.91 32.26 -18.19
CA LYS A 102 1.38 33.63 -18.23
C LYS A 102 0.62 33.98 -16.95
N GLN A 103 -0.17 33.05 -16.43
CA GLN A 103 -0.87 33.25 -15.16
C GLN A 103 0.13 33.33 -14.01
N GLN A 104 1.19 32.51 -14.04
CA GLN A 104 2.25 32.53 -13.05
C GLN A 104 2.97 33.89 -12.98
N GLU A 105 3.29 34.51 -14.13
CA GLU A 105 3.89 35.86 -14.15
C GLU A 105 2.97 36.92 -13.52
N ILE A 106 1.67 36.88 -13.85
CA ILE A 106 0.66 37.80 -13.28
C ILE A 106 0.55 37.59 -11.76
N LEU A 107 0.53 36.34 -11.32
CA LEU A 107 0.48 35.97 -9.92
C LEU A 107 1.69 36.51 -9.16
N GLN A 108 2.90 36.31 -9.69
CA GLN A 108 4.14 36.78 -9.08
C GLN A 108 4.13 38.31 -8.88
N GLN A 109 3.62 39.07 -9.86
CA GLN A 109 3.48 40.53 -9.74
C GLN A 109 2.45 40.92 -8.65
N LYS A 110 1.33 40.19 -8.57
CA LYS A 110 0.30 40.39 -7.54
C LYS A 110 0.88 40.15 -6.13
N ILE A 111 1.62 39.06 -5.96
CA ILE A 111 2.31 38.73 -4.70
C ILE A 111 3.29 39.84 -4.32
N GLN A 112 4.17 40.26 -5.24
CA GLN A 112 5.13 41.33 -4.99
C GLN A 112 4.46 42.65 -4.55
N THR A 113 3.31 42.98 -5.13
CA THR A 113 2.55 44.19 -4.77
C THR A 113 2.02 44.14 -3.32
N VAL A 114 1.52 42.97 -2.90
CA VAL A 114 1.01 42.77 -1.53
C VAL A 114 2.16 42.78 -0.51
N LEU A 115 3.27 42.12 -0.84
CA LEU A 115 4.48 42.12 0.00
C LEU A 115 5.07 43.53 0.16
N ALA A 116 5.06 44.34 -0.91
CA ALA A 116 5.49 45.75 -0.84
C ALA A 116 4.61 46.61 0.09
N SER A 117 3.40 46.14 0.42
CA SER A 117 2.48 46.77 1.37
C SER A 117 2.62 46.22 2.81
N ASN A 118 3.67 45.42 3.09
CA ASN A 118 3.91 44.75 4.37
C ASN A 118 2.75 43.84 4.83
N GLN A 119 2.04 43.21 3.89
CA GLN A 119 1.03 42.21 4.19
C GLN A 119 1.52 40.82 3.81
N SER A 120 1.11 39.80 4.57
CA SER A 120 1.47 38.41 4.28
C SER A 120 0.63 37.83 3.15
N VAL A 121 1.17 36.79 2.52
CA VAL A 121 0.56 36.03 1.44
C VAL A 121 0.53 34.56 1.84
N VAL A 122 -0.60 33.89 1.62
CA VAL A 122 -0.70 32.44 1.74
C VAL A 122 -1.06 31.84 0.39
N VAL A 123 -0.25 30.91 -0.08
CA VAL A 123 -0.53 30.06 -1.24
C VAL A 123 -0.84 28.65 -0.74
N TYR A 124 -1.94 28.04 -1.16
CA TYR A 124 -2.32 26.71 -0.68
C TYR A 124 -2.91 25.82 -1.75
N GLY A 125 -2.82 24.51 -1.56
CA GLY A 125 -3.33 23.50 -2.48
C GLY A 125 -2.22 22.74 -3.20
N VAL A 126 -2.61 21.80 -4.05
CA VAL A 126 -1.66 20.96 -4.79
C VAL A 126 -0.80 21.82 -5.73
N GLY A 127 0.52 21.79 -5.52
CA GLY A 127 1.51 22.55 -6.26
C GLY A 127 1.74 23.99 -5.79
N ALA A 128 1.22 24.37 -4.61
CA ALA A 128 1.42 25.70 -4.03
C ALA A 128 2.91 26.10 -3.95
N SER A 129 3.78 25.15 -3.63
CA SER A 129 5.23 25.35 -3.49
C SER A 129 5.94 25.74 -4.80
N LEU A 130 5.31 25.47 -5.96
CA LEU A 130 5.89 25.76 -7.28
C LEU A 130 5.60 27.19 -7.76
N LEU A 131 4.63 27.88 -7.14
CA LEU A 131 4.10 29.14 -7.67
C LEU A 131 4.93 30.35 -7.25
N TYR A 132 5.46 30.36 -6.03
CA TYR A 132 6.28 31.43 -5.49
C TYR A 132 7.20 30.92 -4.36
N PRO A 133 8.44 31.42 -4.21
CA PRO A 133 9.31 31.06 -3.09
C PRO A 133 8.70 31.43 -1.73
N ALA A 134 8.53 30.44 -0.85
CA ALA A 134 7.96 30.65 0.48
C ALA A 134 9.03 30.91 1.55
N ASP A 135 8.69 31.73 2.53
CA ASP A 135 9.45 31.88 3.78
C ASP A 135 9.15 30.75 4.77
N LEU A 136 8.00 30.09 4.59
CA LEU A 136 7.52 28.96 5.39
C LEU A 136 6.77 27.98 4.50
N LEU A 137 7.22 26.74 4.46
CA LEU A 137 6.57 25.64 3.74
C LEU A 137 5.97 24.63 4.71
N ILE A 138 4.65 24.52 4.69
CA ILE A 138 3.88 23.51 5.41
C ILE A 138 3.42 22.47 4.39
N TYR A 139 3.74 21.20 4.62
CA TYR A 139 3.36 20.09 3.74
C TYR A 139 2.21 19.29 4.37
N ALA A 140 1.00 19.43 3.82
CA ALA A 140 -0.17 18.67 4.23
C ALA A 140 -0.20 17.31 3.51
N ASP A 141 -0.06 16.23 4.27
CA ASP A 141 0.11 14.88 3.71
C ASP A 141 -1.03 13.92 4.07
N LEU A 142 -1.19 12.87 3.26
CA LEU A 142 -2.30 11.92 3.40
C LEU A 142 -1.94 10.54 2.86
N SER A 143 -2.27 9.49 3.61
CA SER A 143 -2.08 8.11 3.17
C SER A 143 -3.07 7.72 2.08
N ARG A 144 -2.66 6.81 1.18
CA ARG A 144 -3.49 6.47 0.00
C ARG A 144 -4.74 5.68 0.37
N TRP A 145 -4.75 4.92 1.46
CA TRP A 145 -5.99 4.30 1.95
C TRP A 145 -7.04 5.35 2.33
N GLU A 146 -6.62 6.46 2.94
CA GLU A 146 -7.53 7.55 3.31
C GLU A 146 -8.02 8.31 2.07
N ILE A 147 -7.15 8.53 1.08
CA ILE A 147 -7.55 9.06 -0.24
C ILE A 147 -8.63 8.18 -0.89
N GLN A 148 -8.48 6.86 -0.83
CA GLN A 148 -9.47 5.92 -1.37
C GLN A 148 -10.82 6.03 -0.66
N LYS A 149 -10.83 6.12 0.68
CA LYS A 149 -12.07 6.36 1.45
C LYS A 149 -12.73 7.68 1.08
N ARG A 150 -11.93 8.73 0.87
CA ARG A 150 -12.41 10.04 0.41
C ARG A 150 -13.09 9.96 -0.95
N TYR A 151 -12.51 9.24 -1.91
CA TYR A 151 -13.17 9.00 -3.21
C TYR A 151 -14.47 8.19 -3.04
N GLN A 152 -14.46 7.13 -2.23
CA GLN A 152 -15.66 6.33 -1.94
C GLN A 152 -16.79 7.11 -1.26
N SER A 153 -16.48 8.18 -0.52
CA SER A 153 -17.50 9.06 0.08
C SER A 153 -18.33 9.82 -0.95
N GLY A 154 -17.84 9.95 -2.19
CA GLY A 154 -18.48 10.73 -3.26
C GLY A 154 -18.36 12.26 -3.12
N THR A 155 -17.63 12.76 -2.11
CA THR A 155 -17.52 14.20 -1.84
C THR A 155 -16.21 14.83 -2.33
N TYR A 156 -15.19 14.02 -2.62
CA TYR A 156 -13.87 14.49 -3.07
C TYR A 156 -13.70 14.30 -4.57
N SER A 157 -12.89 15.16 -5.20
CA SER A 157 -12.47 15.04 -6.60
C SER A 157 -11.00 14.68 -6.70
N ASN A 158 -10.62 14.08 -7.83
CA ASN A 158 -9.24 14.09 -8.30
C ASN A 158 -8.78 15.54 -8.57
N TRP A 159 -7.47 15.78 -8.50
CA TRP A 159 -6.87 17.09 -8.76
C TRP A 159 -7.12 17.52 -10.22
N GLN A 160 -7.63 18.74 -10.42
CA GLN A 160 -7.98 19.26 -11.76
C GLN A 160 -8.86 18.30 -12.58
N ALA A 161 -9.91 17.76 -11.95
CA ALA A 161 -10.85 16.83 -12.58
C ALA A 161 -12.34 17.18 -12.38
N ASN A 162 -12.71 17.85 -11.27
CA ASN A 162 -14.10 18.15 -10.90
C ASN A 162 -15.05 16.93 -10.99
N ASN A 163 -14.59 15.78 -10.53
CA ASN A 163 -15.25 14.48 -10.70
C ASN A 163 -15.72 13.85 -9.38
N ALA A 164 -16.11 14.67 -8.40
CA ALA A 164 -16.74 14.18 -7.19
C ALA A 164 -17.97 13.31 -7.50
N GLY A 165 -18.04 12.14 -6.88
CA GLY A 165 -19.10 11.15 -7.11
C GLY A 165 -18.92 10.30 -8.37
N GLU A 166 -17.79 10.43 -9.10
CA GLU A 166 -17.43 9.47 -10.14
C GLU A 166 -17.18 8.07 -9.55
N ASP A 167 -17.21 7.06 -10.41
CA ASP A 167 -16.77 5.69 -10.11
C ASP A 167 -15.39 5.68 -9.41
N PRO A 168 -15.31 5.22 -8.15
CA PRO A 168 -14.07 5.23 -7.38
C PRO A 168 -12.91 4.50 -8.07
N LEU A 169 -13.20 3.48 -8.89
CA LEU A 169 -12.15 2.75 -9.62
C LEU A 169 -11.45 3.65 -10.65
N ARG A 170 -12.19 4.51 -11.35
CA ARG A 170 -11.61 5.48 -12.29
C ARG A 170 -10.84 6.58 -11.57
N MET A 171 -11.32 7.00 -10.40
CA MET A 171 -10.64 7.99 -9.58
C MET A 171 -9.31 7.47 -9.06
N ILE A 172 -9.29 6.22 -8.58
CA ILE A 172 -8.08 5.52 -8.16
C ILE A 172 -7.12 5.32 -9.34
N LYS A 173 -7.63 4.94 -10.53
CA LYS A 173 -6.81 4.84 -11.75
C LYS A 173 -6.08 6.15 -12.03
N ARG A 174 -6.79 7.29 -12.02
CA ARG A 174 -6.19 8.61 -12.22
C ARG A 174 -5.15 8.93 -11.14
N GLY A 175 -5.44 8.62 -9.88
CA GLY A 175 -4.49 8.74 -8.78
C GLY A 175 -3.20 7.94 -9.02
N TYR A 176 -3.33 6.63 -9.23
CA TYR A 176 -2.23 5.68 -9.29
C TYR A 176 -1.29 5.89 -10.50
N PHE A 177 -1.85 6.16 -11.67
CA PHE A 177 -1.07 6.32 -12.90
C PHE A 177 -0.60 7.75 -13.16
N PHE A 178 -1.19 8.75 -12.50
CA PHE A 178 -0.87 10.16 -12.71
C PHE A 178 -0.67 10.95 -11.41
N GLU A 179 -1.72 11.24 -10.66
CA GLU A 179 -1.69 12.31 -9.63
C GLU A 179 -0.76 12.01 -8.47
N TRP A 180 -0.82 10.79 -7.93
CA TRP A 180 0.05 10.39 -6.82
C TRP A 180 1.50 10.34 -7.27
N ARG A 181 1.77 9.98 -8.54
CA ARG A 181 3.12 9.92 -9.09
C ARG A 181 3.74 11.31 -9.25
N VAL A 182 2.98 12.29 -9.76
CA VAL A 182 3.47 13.68 -9.87
C VAL A 182 3.61 14.33 -8.49
N ALA A 183 2.70 14.04 -7.55
CA ALA A 183 2.76 14.54 -6.19
C ALA A 183 3.93 13.93 -5.39
N ASP A 184 4.19 12.63 -5.53
CA ASP A 184 5.33 11.95 -4.87
C ASP A 184 6.68 12.47 -5.40
N ARG A 185 6.77 12.82 -6.70
CA ARG A 185 7.96 13.46 -7.26
C ARG A 185 8.21 14.83 -6.65
N LEU A 186 7.16 15.67 -6.57
CA LEU A 186 7.26 16.99 -5.95
C LEU A 186 7.61 16.87 -4.45
N LYS A 187 6.93 15.99 -3.71
CA LYS A 187 7.20 15.71 -2.29
C LYS A 187 8.68 15.46 -2.03
N GLN A 188 9.29 14.58 -2.82
CA GLN A 188 10.71 14.23 -2.67
C GLN A 188 11.67 15.38 -3.00
N GLN A 189 11.32 16.23 -3.96
CA GLN A 189 12.10 17.43 -4.27
C GLN A 189 12.05 18.45 -3.13
N LEU A 190 10.94 18.49 -2.38
CA LEU A 190 10.69 19.46 -1.32
C LEU A 190 11.27 19.06 0.05
N PHE A 191 11.71 17.82 0.28
CA PHE A 191 12.13 17.37 1.63
C PHE A 191 13.08 18.31 2.37
N ASN A 192 14.04 18.92 1.67
CA ASN A 192 15.02 19.82 2.29
C ASN A 192 14.50 21.25 2.53
N SER A 193 13.29 21.56 2.05
CA SER A 193 12.68 22.89 2.10
C SER A 193 11.41 22.92 2.96
N ILE A 194 10.88 21.77 3.38
CA ILE A 194 9.69 21.69 4.23
C ILE A 194 10.08 22.12 5.64
N ASP A 195 9.32 23.03 6.24
CA ASP A 195 9.48 23.46 7.62
C ASP A 195 8.59 22.66 8.57
N TYR A 196 7.38 22.30 8.11
CA TYR A 196 6.40 21.56 8.89
C TYR A 196 5.65 20.53 8.06
N PHE A 197 5.35 19.39 8.64
CA PHE A 197 4.39 18.43 8.11
C PHE A 197 3.06 18.57 8.85
N LEU A 198 1.96 18.52 8.11
CA LEU A 198 0.59 18.65 8.60
C LEU A 198 -0.21 17.38 8.28
N ASP A 199 -0.69 16.73 9.32
CA ASP A 199 -1.60 15.59 9.26
C ASP A 199 -3.05 16.09 9.36
N THR A 200 -3.88 15.64 8.42
CA THR A 200 -5.34 15.87 8.38
C THR A 200 -6.13 14.59 8.09
N HIS A 201 -5.61 13.42 8.48
CA HIS A 201 -6.35 12.15 8.36
C HIS A 201 -7.69 12.23 9.10
N GLN A 202 -7.72 12.88 10.27
CA GLN A 202 -8.94 13.12 11.03
C GLN A 202 -9.43 14.56 10.84
N ALA A 203 -10.64 14.69 10.29
CA ALA A 203 -11.29 15.99 10.09
C ALA A 203 -11.38 16.79 11.41
N ASN A 204 -11.05 18.08 11.34
CA ASN A 204 -11.03 19.01 12.47
C ASN A 204 -10.03 18.69 13.60
N GLN A 205 -9.17 17.68 13.43
CA GLN A 205 -8.15 17.28 14.41
C GLN A 205 -6.75 17.27 13.79
N PRO A 206 -6.28 18.42 13.24
CA PRO A 206 -4.98 18.45 12.60
C PRO A 206 -3.85 18.29 13.62
N VAL A 207 -2.76 17.69 13.17
CA VAL A 207 -1.51 17.61 13.92
C VAL A 207 -0.38 18.10 13.04
N MET A 208 0.42 19.03 13.56
CA MET A 208 1.58 19.56 12.85
C MET A 208 2.87 19.17 13.58
N LEU A 209 3.91 18.82 12.84
CA LEU A 209 5.23 18.47 13.38
C LEU A 209 6.32 19.23 12.62
N GLU A 210 7.29 19.78 13.34
CA GLU A 210 8.50 20.36 12.75
C GLU A 210 9.21 19.33 11.84
N ALA A 211 9.69 19.76 10.68
CA ALA A 211 10.29 18.86 9.70
C ALA A 211 11.53 18.14 10.23
N THR A 212 12.36 18.81 11.03
CA THR A 212 13.52 18.19 11.71
C THR A 212 13.08 17.02 12.58
N ALA A 213 12.09 17.23 13.44
CA ALA A 213 11.52 16.19 14.30
C ALA A 213 10.83 15.07 13.50
N TYR A 214 10.15 15.42 12.39
CA TYR A 214 9.56 14.45 11.48
C TYR A 214 10.62 13.52 10.87
N PHE A 215 11.72 14.08 10.38
CA PHE A 215 12.80 13.31 9.79
C PHE A 215 13.59 12.48 10.83
N GLU A 216 13.83 13.02 12.03
CA GLU A 216 14.39 12.27 13.16
C GLU A 216 13.51 11.07 13.54
N ALA A 217 12.18 11.23 13.50
CA ALA A 217 11.24 10.14 13.72
C ALA A 217 11.39 9.04 12.65
N LEU A 218 11.47 9.41 11.36
CA LEU A 218 11.69 8.44 10.28
C LEU A 218 13.04 7.71 10.41
N GLU A 219 14.11 8.42 10.77
CA GLU A 219 15.42 7.82 11.04
C GLU A 219 15.38 6.81 12.19
N GLN A 220 14.64 7.12 13.26
CA GLN A 220 14.47 6.20 14.38
C GLN A 220 13.73 4.93 13.92
N ILE A 221 12.63 5.07 13.17
CA ILE A 221 11.84 3.94 12.68
C ILE A 221 12.66 3.04 11.76
N ALA A 222 13.50 3.63 10.91
CA ALA A 222 14.40 2.88 10.03
C ALA A 222 15.49 2.07 10.77
N ARG A 223 15.53 2.08 12.11
CA ARG A 223 16.50 1.36 12.96
C ARG A 223 15.86 0.41 13.96
N GLN A 224 14.55 0.19 13.90
CA GLN A 224 13.83 -0.67 14.84
C GLN A 224 12.69 -1.43 14.15
N PRO A 225 12.18 -2.52 14.73
CA PRO A 225 10.94 -3.14 14.29
C PRO A 225 9.78 -2.15 14.34
N PHE A 226 8.89 -2.22 13.35
CA PHE A 226 7.66 -1.42 13.34
C PHE A 226 6.51 -2.14 12.62
N ARG A 227 5.30 -1.61 12.82
CA ARG A 227 4.09 -2.06 12.13
C ARG A 227 3.44 -0.86 11.43
N LEU A 228 2.71 -1.16 10.36
CA LEU A 228 1.88 -0.20 9.65
C LEU A 228 0.46 -0.23 10.24
N VAL A 229 -0.29 0.85 10.07
CA VAL A 229 -1.73 0.82 10.40
C VAL A 229 -2.45 0.00 9.33
N PRO A 230 -3.02 -1.18 9.69
CA PRO A 230 -3.70 -2.05 8.74
C PRO A 230 -5.01 -1.42 8.25
N PHE A 231 -5.39 -1.72 7.02
CA PHE A 231 -6.67 -1.33 6.45
C PHE A 231 -7.47 -2.56 6.03
N PHE A 232 -8.71 -2.66 6.52
CA PHE A 232 -9.63 -3.77 6.29
C PHE A 232 -10.81 -3.33 5.42
N ASP A 233 -11.10 -4.07 4.35
CA ASP A 233 -12.10 -3.68 3.34
C ASP A 233 -13.10 -4.83 3.06
N PRO A 234 -14.42 -4.53 3.00
CA PRO A 234 -15.41 -5.53 2.63
C PRO A 234 -15.30 -5.89 1.14
N GLY A 235 -15.87 -7.02 0.74
CA GLY A 235 -15.88 -7.42 -0.65
C GLY A 235 -16.90 -8.50 -0.97
N VAL A 236 -17.23 -8.65 -2.25
CA VAL A 236 -18.25 -9.60 -2.74
C VAL A 236 -17.98 -11.08 -2.43
N TRP A 237 -16.75 -11.39 -2.04
CA TRP A 237 -16.30 -12.74 -1.68
C TRP A 237 -15.87 -12.85 -0.22
N GLY A 238 -15.89 -11.73 0.51
CA GLY A 238 -15.33 -11.61 1.85
C GLY A 238 -16.04 -12.49 2.88
N GLY A 239 -15.24 -12.91 3.86
CA GLY A 239 -15.64 -13.71 4.99
C GLY A 239 -15.68 -12.92 6.30
N ASN A 240 -15.79 -13.65 7.41
CA ASN A 240 -15.88 -13.07 8.76
C ASN A 240 -14.72 -13.51 9.67
N TRP A 241 -13.79 -14.34 9.19
CA TRP A 241 -12.71 -14.88 10.02
C TRP A 241 -11.81 -13.77 10.58
N MET A 242 -11.49 -12.74 9.78
CA MET A 242 -10.69 -11.60 10.26
C MET A 242 -11.43 -10.83 11.36
N GLN A 243 -12.74 -10.63 11.22
CA GLN A 243 -13.55 -9.97 12.25
C GLN A 243 -13.54 -10.79 13.53
N GLU A 244 -13.82 -12.10 13.45
CA GLU A 244 -13.89 -12.98 14.62
C GLU A 244 -12.53 -13.17 15.30
N THR A 245 -11.47 -13.29 14.53
CA THR A 245 -10.13 -13.63 15.04
C THR A 245 -9.36 -12.41 15.53
N PHE A 246 -9.47 -11.28 14.83
CA PHE A 246 -8.77 -10.05 15.19
C PHE A 246 -9.66 -9.06 15.99
N GLU A 247 -10.96 -9.34 16.13
CA GLU A 247 -11.94 -8.49 16.81
C GLU A 247 -12.04 -7.07 16.19
N VAL A 248 -11.84 -6.96 14.88
CA VAL A 248 -11.83 -5.69 14.13
C VAL A 248 -13.12 -5.49 13.32
N GLU A 249 -13.46 -4.22 13.06
CA GLU A 249 -14.49 -3.81 12.08
C GLU A 249 -15.82 -4.57 12.16
N GLN A 250 -16.28 -4.91 13.37
CA GLN A 250 -17.51 -5.70 13.62
C GLN A 250 -18.80 -5.06 13.07
N TYR A 251 -18.73 -3.79 12.68
CA TYR A 251 -19.86 -3.04 12.12
C TYR A 251 -20.02 -3.21 10.61
N LYS A 252 -19.05 -3.83 9.92
CA LYS A 252 -19.12 -4.15 8.48
C LYS A 252 -19.77 -5.52 8.27
N ASP A 253 -20.39 -5.69 7.10
CA ASP A 253 -21.07 -6.95 6.73
C ASP A 253 -20.10 -8.13 6.60
N ASN A 254 -18.89 -7.89 6.08
CA ASN A 254 -17.80 -8.85 5.97
C ASN A 254 -16.45 -8.13 5.81
N LEU A 255 -15.37 -8.90 5.76
CA LEU A 255 -14.04 -8.44 5.35
C LEU A 255 -13.49 -9.39 4.27
N ALA A 256 -13.12 -8.82 3.12
CA ALA A 256 -12.45 -9.55 2.06
C ALA A 256 -10.94 -9.38 2.14
N TRP A 257 -10.49 -8.13 2.28
CA TRP A 257 -9.08 -7.76 2.26
C TRP A 257 -8.62 -7.22 3.61
N SER A 258 -7.37 -7.51 3.97
CA SER A 258 -6.62 -6.67 4.91
C SER A 258 -5.22 -6.36 4.38
N PHE A 259 -5.00 -5.08 4.09
CA PHE A 259 -3.69 -4.54 3.78
C PHE A 259 -2.95 -4.27 5.10
N ASP A 260 -2.28 -5.30 5.63
CA ASP A 260 -1.41 -5.24 6.81
C ASP A 260 0.03 -5.50 6.34
N GLY A 261 0.67 -4.47 5.76
CA GLY A 261 2.02 -4.59 5.23
C GLY A 261 2.25 -4.03 3.82
N VAL A 262 1.61 -2.93 3.45
CA VAL A 262 1.76 -2.30 2.14
C VAL A 262 2.13 -0.83 2.32
N PRO A 263 3.42 -0.46 2.41
CA PRO A 263 3.82 0.93 2.63
C PRO A 263 3.27 1.93 1.60
N GLU A 264 3.00 1.46 0.38
CA GLU A 264 2.39 2.28 -0.66
C GLU A 264 0.95 2.69 -0.34
N GLU A 265 0.21 1.87 0.41
CA GLU A 265 -1.20 2.11 0.74
C GLU A 265 -1.37 2.57 2.19
N ASN A 266 -0.65 1.96 3.12
CA ASN A 266 -0.78 2.12 4.57
C ASN A 266 -0.10 3.40 5.11
N SER A 267 -0.37 3.65 6.39
CA SER A 267 0.20 4.73 7.19
C SER A 267 1.08 4.18 8.33
N LEU A 268 1.86 5.09 8.92
CA LEU A 268 2.51 4.92 10.21
C LEU A 268 1.83 5.87 11.20
N LEU A 269 1.46 5.36 12.38
CA LEU A 269 0.96 6.18 13.48
C LEU A 269 2.10 6.52 14.44
N LEU A 270 2.69 7.70 14.26
CA LEU A 270 3.74 8.23 15.12
C LEU A 270 3.14 8.64 16.46
N ALA A 271 3.76 8.22 17.55
CA ALA A 271 3.35 8.60 18.89
C ALA A 271 4.51 9.20 19.68
N THR A 272 4.33 10.43 20.15
CA THR A 272 5.20 11.05 21.17
C THR A 272 4.43 11.14 22.49
N ASN A 273 5.01 11.81 23.49
CA ASN A 273 4.31 12.12 24.73
C ASN A 273 3.21 13.19 24.55
N THR A 274 3.26 13.98 23.47
CA THR A 274 2.41 15.17 23.30
C THR A 274 1.48 15.08 22.09
N ILE A 275 1.86 14.34 21.04
CA ILE A 275 1.09 14.25 19.80
C ILE A 275 0.98 12.80 19.30
N GLN A 276 -0.06 12.53 18.52
CA GLN A 276 -0.19 11.36 17.65
C GLN A 276 -0.39 11.85 16.23
N MET A 277 0.48 11.45 15.32
CA MET A 277 0.47 11.92 13.94
C MET A 277 0.47 10.72 13.01
N GLU A 278 -0.51 10.67 12.12
CA GLU A 278 -0.61 9.66 11.08
C GLU A 278 0.03 10.16 9.79
N ILE A 279 0.95 9.36 9.24
CA ILE A 279 1.76 9.74 8.09
C ILE A 279 1.73 8.63 7.03
N PRO A 280 1.87 8.93 5.73
CA PRO A 280 2.03 7.90 4.72
C PRO A 280 3.29 7.07 4.99
N ALA A 281 3.17 5.74 5.01
CA ALA A 281 4.32 4.86 5.25
C ALA A 281 5.39 4.99 4.15
N ASN A 282 4.99 5.31 2.92
CA ASN A 282 5.89 5.63 1.81
C ASN A 282 6.89 6.76 2.11
N ASN A 283 6.59 7.68 3.03
CA ASN A 283 7.55 8.73 3.38
C ASN A 283 8.82 8.15 4.02
N LEU A 284 8.69 7.05 4.77
CA LEU A 284 9.85 6.32 5.30
C LEU A 284 10.70 5.74 4.15
N VAL A 285 10.06 5.16 3.14
CA VAL A 285 10.73 4.60 1.95
C VAL A 285 11.44 5.70 1.16
N PHE A 286 10.81 6.85 0.99
CA PHE A 286 11.36 7.95 0.21
C PHE A 286 12.54 8.65 0.90
N TYR A 287 12.51 8.72 2.23
CA TYR A 287 13.50 9.44 3.03
C TYR A 287 14.65 8.54 3.53
N GLN A 288 14.36 7.29 3.90
CA GLN A 288 15.33 6.32 4.44
C GLN A 288 15.47 5.03 3.60
N PRO A 289 15.57 5.10 2.25
CA PRO A 289 15.54 3.90 1.41
C PRO A 289 16.69 2.93 1.72
N ALA A 290 17.93 3.41 1.84
CA ALA A 290 19.09 2.55 2.08
C ALA A 290 19.04 1.89 3.48
N ALA A 291 18.68 2.65 4.52
CA ALA A 291 18.59 2.13 5.88
C ALA A 291 17.41 1.15 6.06
N LEU A 292 16.28 1.42 5.39
CA LEU A 292 15.10 0.57 5.44
C LEU A 292 15.29 -0.70 4.59
N LEU A 293 15.56 -0.53 3.29
CA LEU A 293 15.53 -1.59 2.28
C LEU A 293 16.85 -2.37 2.21
N GLY A 294 17.97 -1.72 2.54
CA GLY A 294 19.32 -2.17 2.23
C GLY A 294 19.79 -1.68 0.87
N GLU A 295 21.09 -1.39 0.74
CA GLU A 295 21.71 -0.86 -0.49
C GLU A 295 21.38 -1.70 -1.73
N ARG A 296 21.45 -3.03 -1.60
CA ARG A 296 21.19 -3.96 -2.72
C ARG A 296 19.76 -3.83 -3.26
N VAL A 297 18.78 -3.74 -2.37
CA VAL A 297 17.38 -3.61 -2.77
C VAL A 297 17.12 -2.22 -3.34
N TYR A 298 17.69 -1.18 -2.72
CA TYR A 298 17.57 0.18 -3.19
C TYR A 298 18.18 0.38 -4.58
N ASP A 299 19.38 -0.17 -4.83
CA ASP A 299 20.04 -0.09 -6.14
C ASP A 299 19.25 -0.80 -7.25
N GLN A 300 18.52 -1.87 -6.92
CA GLN A 300 17.75 -2.67 -7.88
C GLN A 300 16.36 -2.12 -8.17
N LEU A 301 15.66 -1.64 -7.14
CA LEU A 301 14.23 -1.29 -7.22
C LEU A 301 13.96 0.20 -6.97
N GLY A 302 14.99 0.97 -6.64
CA GLY A 302 14.84 2.38 -6.27
C GLY A 302 14.05 2.53 -4.97
N LYS A 303 13.31 3.63 -4.85
CA LYS A 303 12.53 3.97 -3.66
C LYS A 303 11.15 3.30 -3.67
N GLU A 304 11.13 2.00 -3.97
CA GLU A 304 9.93 1.17 -3.92
C GLU A 304 10.11 0.11 -2.85
N PHE A 305 9.13 -0.01 -1.95
CA PHE A 305 9.11 -1.10 -1.00
C PHE A 305 8.78 -2.39 -1.75
N PRO A 306 9.54 -3.49 -1.63
CA PRO A 306 9.46 -4.60 -2.59
C PRO A 306 8.44 -5.69 -2.26
N ILE A 307 8.00 -5.81 -1.00
CA ILE A 307 7.22 -6.94 -0.49
C ILE A 307 5.91 -6.43 0.08
N ARG A 308 4.82 -7.16 -0.18
CA ARG A 308 3.50 -6.94 0.39
C ARG A 308 3.02 -8.21 1.09
N PHE A 309 2.40 -8.02 2.25
CA PHE A 309 1.55 -9.01 2.91
C PHE A 309 0.11 -8.49 2.87
N ASN A 310 -0.81 -9.38 2.53
CA ASN A 310 -2.23 -9.05 2.46
C ASN A 310 -3.05 -10.27 2.88
N TYR A 311 -4.08 -10.05 3.70
CA TYR A 311 -5.03 -11.11 4.02
C TYR A 311 -6.14 -11.18 2.98
N LEU A 312 -6.47 -12.39 2.56
CA LEU A 312 -7.64 -12.71 1.75
C LEU A 312 -8.50 -13.69 2.54
N ASP A 313 -9.66 -13.22 3.01
CA ASP A 313 -10.59 -14.02 3.81
C ASP A 313 -11.81 -14.44 2.99
N THR A 314 -11.92 -15.75 2.72
CA THR A 314 -13.07 -16.35 2.04
C THR A 314 -13.93 -17.23 2.97
N VAL A 315 -13.69 -17.20 4.28
CA VAL A 315 -14.39 -18.05 5.25
C VAL A 315 -15.81 -17.55 5.51
N GLY A 316 -16.80 -18.35 5.10
CA GLY A 316 -18.20 -17.93 5.11
C GLY A 316 -18.58 -17.01 3.93
N GLY A 317 -17.61 -16.68 3.07
CA GLY A 317 -17.80 -15.93 1.84
C GLY A 317 -17.85 -16.85 0.61
N GLY A 318 -17.09 -16.49 -0.44
CA GLY A 318 -17.00 -17.28 -1.67
C GLY A 318 -15.61 -17.24 -2.29
N ASN A 319 -15.46 -17.86 -3.46
CA ASN A 319 -14.18 -17.85 -4.17
C ASN A 319 -13.73 -16.41 -4.45
N LEU A 320 -12.43 -16.14 -4.29
CA LEU A 320 -11.81 -14.97 -4.92
C LEU A 320 -12.02 -15.04 -6.44
N SER A 321 -11.91 -13.93 -7.17
CA SER A 321 -11.97 -14.04 -8.63
C SER A 321 -10.89 -14.95 -9.22
N LEU A 322 -11.22 -15.67 -10.29
CA LEU A 322 -10.24 -16.36 -11.10
C LEU A 322 -9.43 -15.33 -11.88
N GLN A 323 -8.11 -15.32 -11.71
CA GLN A 323 -7.26 -14.24 -12.17
C GLN A 323 -5.88 -14.70 -12.64
N VAL A 324 -5.16 -13.80 -13.31
CA VAL A 324 -3.77 -13.97 -13.71
C VAL A 324 -3.04 -12.62 -13.62
N HIS A 325 -1.79 -12.64 -13.16
CA HIS A 325 -0.92 -11.46 -13.13
C HIS A 325 -0.13 -11.32 -14.43
N PRO A 326 0.21 -10.08 -14.84
CA PRO A 326 0.97 -9.86 -16.07
C PRO A 326 2.36 -10.48 -15.99
N LEU A 327 2.83 -11.01 -17.10
CA LEU A 327 4.25 -11.30 -17.30
C LEU A 327 5.07 -10.00 -17.23
N VAL A 328 6.33 -10.11 -16.83
CA VAL A 328 7.26 -8.97 -16.73
C VAL A 328 7.33 -8.16 -18.03
N GLU A 329 7.47 -8.83 -19.17
CA GLU A 329 7.50 -8.16 -20.49
C GLU A 329 6.20 -7.41 -20.79
N TYR A 330 5.06 -7.96 -20.38
CA TYR A 330 3.75 -7.36 -20.60
C TYR A 330 3.58 -6.10 -19.77
N VAL A 331 3.87 -6.17 -18.46
CA VAL A 331 3.67 -5.03 -17.56
C VAL A 331 4.58 -3.85 -17.93
N GLN A 332 5.80 -4.14 -18.38
CA GLN A 332 6.75 -3.15 -18.89
C GLN A 332 6.24 -2.47 -20.16
N LYS A 333 5.85 -3.25 -21.17
CA LYS A 333 5.43 -2.71 -22.47
C LYS A 333 4.09 -2.01 -22.44
N THR A 334 3.16 -2.49 -21.62
CA THR A 334 1.77 -2.00 -21.63
C THR A 334 1.52 -0.92 -20.59
N PHE A 335 2.14 -0.99 -19.41
CA PHE A 335 1.83 -0.05 -18.31
C PHE A 335 3.03 0.77 -17.83
N GLY A 336 4.24 0.46 -18.29
CA GLY A 336 5.45 1.19 -17.91
C GLY A 336 5.99 0.83 -16.51
N MET A 337 5.61 -0.31 -15.95
CA MET A 337 6.14 -0.80 -14.67
C MET A 337 7.49 -1.49 -14.86
N THR A 338 8.34 -1.47 -13.84
CA THR A 338 9.69 -2.07 -13.90
C THR A 338 9.70 -3.57 -13.56
N TYR A 339 8.78 -4.02 -12.72
CA TYR A 339 8.58 -5.42 -12.33
C TYR A 339 7.08 -5.72 -12.18
N THR A 340 6.75 -7.00 -12.01
CA THR A 340 5.36 -7.48 -11.94
C THR A 340 5.01 -8.01 -10.56
N GLN A 341 3.72 -8.31 -10.38
CA GLN A 341 3.19 -9.01 -9.23
C GLN A 341 3.43 -10.52 -9.40
N ASP A 342 4.58 -10.98 -8.92
CA ASP A 342 4.73 -12.37 -8.49
C ASP A 342 4.19 -12.50 -7.06
N GLU A 343 3.54 -13.61 -6.74
CA GLU A 343 2.95 -13.81 -5.43
C GLU A 343 2.99 -15.26 -4.95
N SER A 344 2.64 -15.46 -3.69
CA SER A 344 2.46 -16.77 -3.10
C SER A 344 1.36 -16.75 -2.06
N TYR A 345 0.66 -17.87 -1.90
CA TYR A 345 -0.40 -18.03 -0.93
C TYR A 345 0.07 -18.91 0.23
N TYR A 346 0.25 -18.29 1.39
CA TYR A 346 0.44 -19.00 2.65
C TYR A 346 -0.91 -19.19 3.34
N ILE A 347 -1.29 -20.43 3.62
CA ILE A 347 -2.62 -20.74 4.18
C ILE A 347 -2.61 -20.53 5.70
N ILE A 348 -3.24 -19.45 6.15
CA ILE A 348 -3.39 -19.10 7.57
C ILE A 348 -4.47 -19.94 8.24
N GLU A 349 -5.57 -20.19 7.52
CA GLU A 349 -6.69 -21.00 8.00
C GLU A 349 -7.33 -21.74 6.82
N ALA A 350 -7.77 -22.98 7.06
CA ALA A 350 -8.46 -23.80 6.09
C ALA A 350 -9.60 -24.55 6.81
N LYS A 351 -10.85 -24.15 6.53
CA LYS A 351 -12.04 -24.85 7.03
C LYS A 351 -12.38 -26.04 6.12
N ASP A 352 -13.45 -26.76 6.46
CA ASP A 352 -13.91 -27.89 5.65
C ASP A 352 -14.12 -27.47 4.19
N GLN A 353 -13.65 -28.31 3.28
CA GLN A 353 -13.70 -28.09 1.83
C GLN A 353 -12.90 -26.89 1.32
N ALA A 354 -12.00 -26.31 2.13
CA ALA A 354 -11.05 -25.30 1.69
C ALA A 354 -10.24 -25.78 0.48
N SER A 355 -10.11 -24.93 -0.53
CA SER A 355 -9.44 -25.28 -1.78
C SER A 355 -8.72 -24.10 -2.40
N LEU A 356 -7.81 -24.43 -3.33
CA LEU A 356 -7.08 -23.50 -4.15
C LEU A 356 -7.25 -23.89 -5.62
N TYR A 357 -7.50 -22.89 -6.46
CA TYR A 357 -7.36 -23.03 -7.91
C TYR A 357 -5.96 -22.54 -8.30
N LEU A 358 -5.17 -23.38 -8.97
CA LEU A 358 -3.79 -23.06 -9.32
C LEU A 358 -3.38 -23.78 -10.60
N GLY A 359 -3.20 -23.02 -11.68
CA GLY A 359 -2.90 -23.52 -13.02
C GLY A 359 -4.11 -24.13 -13.74
N VAL A 360 -3.84 -24.68 -14.92
CA VAL A 360 -4.85 -25.33 -15.78
C VAL A 360 -4.82 -26.84 -15.62
N LYS A 361 -5.86 -27.54 -16.05
CA LYS A 361 -5.83 -29.01 -16.14
C LYS A 361 -4.92 -29.48 -17.27
N ASN A 362 -4.32 -30.65 -17.11
CA ASN A 362 -3.50 -31.28 -18.16
C ASN A 362 -4.28 -31.38 -19.48
N GLY A 363 -3.63 -31.01 -20.58
CA GLY A 363 -4.23 -31.03 -21.92
C GLY A 363 -5.19 -29.87 -22.22
N THR A 364 -5.32 -28.88 -21.33
CA THR A 364 -6.15 -27.69 -21.58
C THR A 364 -5.69 -26.93 -22.82
N ASN A 365 -6.60 -26.74 -23.78
CA ASN A 365 -6.34 -25.91 -24.95
C ASN A 365 -6.65 -24.43 -24.67
N LYS A 366 -5.66 -23.54 -24.89
CA LYS A 366 -5.82 -22.09 -24.67
C LYS A 366 -7.03 -21.50 -25.38
N LYS A 367 -7.24 -21.86 -26.65
CA LYS A 367 -8.32 -21.29 -27.47
C LYS A 367 -9.70 -21.72 -26.97
N GLU A 368 -9.81 -22.96 -26.49
CA GLU A 368 -11.07 -23.46 -25.92
C GLU A 368 -11.36 -22.83 -24.56
N LEU A 369 -10.36 -22.73 -23.70
CA LEU A 369 -10.44 -21.99 -22.43
C LEU A 369 -10.91 -20.55 -22.66
N MET A 370 -10.27 -19.82 -23.59
CA MET A 370 -10.64 -18.44 -23.88
C MET A 370 -12.06 -18.32 -24.44
N LYS A 371 -12.48 -19.23 -25.32
CA LYS A 371 -13.87 -19.27 -25.81
C LYS A 371 -14.88 -19.49 -24.68
N ALA A 372 -14.58 -20.39 -23.75
CA ALA A 372 -15.44 -20.65 -22.60
C ALA A 372 -15.54 -19.41 -21.68
N LEU A 373 -14.41 -18.77 -21.37
CA LEU A 373 -14.38 -17.53 -20.59
C LEU A 373 -15.16 -16.39 -21.27
N GLN A 374 -14.97 -16.20 -22.58
CA GLN A 374 -15.68 -15.18 -23.37
C GLN A 374 -17.18 -15.45 -23.43
N HIS A 375 -17.58 -16.72 -23.65
CA HIS A 375 -18.99 -17.12 -23.62
C HIS A 375 -19.61 -16.77 -22.28
N SER A 376 -19.02 -17.23 -21.17
CA SER A 376 -19.51 -16.93 -19.82
C SER A 376 -19.57 -15.44 -19.50
N ALA A 377 -18.56 -14.67 -19.90
CA ALA A 377 -18.56 -13.22 -19.71
C ALA A 377 -19.68 -12.50 -20.48
N SER A 378 -20.04 -13.00 -21.67
CA SER A 378 -21.06 -12.38 -22.53
C SER A 378 -22.49 -12.85 -22.26
N SER A 379 -22.68 -14.13 -21.91
CA SER A 379 -23.99 -14.74 -21.67
C SER A 379 -24.43 -14.67 -20.20
N GLY A 380 -23.48 -14.49 -19.28
CA GLY A 380 -23.71 -14.63 -17.83
C GLY A 380 -23.80 -16.08 -17.37
N GLU A 381 -23.62 -17.06 -18.27
CA GLU A 381 -23.61 -18.48 -17.91
C GLU A 381 -22.37 -18.83 -17.09
N ARG A 382 -22.51 -19.79 -16.17
CA ARG A 382 -21.40 -20.29 -15.34
C ARG A 382 -20.26 -20.79 -16.24
N PHE A 383 -19.06 -20.29 -15.99
CA PHE A 383 -17.83 -20.85 -16.55
C PHE A 383 -17.62 -22.28 -16.01
N PRO A 384 -17.43 -23.29 -16.87
CA PRO A 384 -17.21 -24.68 -16.45
C PRO A 384 -15.76 -24.86 -15.97
N ASP A 385 -15.43 -24.26 -14.82
CA ASP A 385 -14.09 -24.26 -14.24
C ASP A 385 -13.52 -25.67 -14.04
N GLU A 386 -14.37 -26.64 -13.69
CA GLU A 386 -14.03 -28.05 -13.52
C GLU A 386 -13.46 -28.70 -14.80
N GLN A 387 -13.69 -28.13 -15.98
CA GLN A 387 -13.13 -28.65 -17.22
C GLN A 387 -11.71 -28.15 -17.47
N TYR A 388 -11.38 -26.94 -17.00
CA TYR A 388 -10.20 -26.21 -17.45
C TYR A 388 -9.19 -25.89 -16.35
N ILE A 389 -9.64 -25.69 -15.12
CA ILE A 389 -8.81 -25.17 -14.03
C ILE A 389 -8.48 -26.28 -13.04
N TYR A 390 -7.23 -26.34 -12.61
CA TYR A 390 -6.82 -27.30 -11.59
C TYR A 390 -7.23 -26.78 -10.21
N GLN A 391 -8.00 -27.58 -9.47
CA GLN A 391 -8.45 -27.29 -8.11
C GLN A 391 -7.94 -28.38 -7.17
N ARG A 392 -7.42 -27.97 -6.01
CA ARG A 392 -6.89 -28.89 -4.99
C ARG A 392 -7.29 -28.47 -3.57
N PRO A 393 -7.47 -29.42 -2.65
CA PRO A 393 -7.70 -29.11 -1.24
C PRO A 393 -6.44 -28.49 -0.62
N VAL A 394 -6.63 -27.64 0.38
CA VAL A 394 -5.53 -27.00 1.12
C VAL A 394 -5.66 -27.25 2.62
N LYS A 395 -4.54 -27.10 3.34
CA LYS A 395 -4.44 -27.21 4.79
C LYS A 395 -3.73 -26.00 5.36
N LYS A 396 -4.00 -25.71 6.63
CA LYS A 396 -3.26 -24.71 7.40
C LYS A 396 -1.75 -24.96 7.27
N HIS A 397 -1.00 -23.88 7.05
CA HIS A 397 0.45 -23.85 6.82
C HIS A 397 0.95 -24.47 5.51
N ASP A 398 0.07 -24.82 4.56
CA ASP A 398 0.51 -25.01 3.19
C ASP A 398 0.98 -23.68 2.58
N HIS A 399 1.88 -23.75 1.59
CA HIS A 399 2.39 -22.58 0.87
C HIS A 399 2.54 -22.87 -0.62
N TYR A 400 1.91 -22.04 -1.45
CA TYR A 400 1.88 -22.17 -2.89
C TYR A 400 2.53 -20.96 -3.56
N SER A 401 3.53 -21.18 -4.40
CA SER A 401 4.07 -20.12 -5.25
C SER A 401 3.15 -19.87 -6.45
N ILE A 402 3.03 -18.62 -6.88
CA ILE A 402 2.16 -18.15 -7.96
C ILE A 402 2.95 -17.15 -8.82
N PRO A 403 3.91 -17.64 -9.64
CA PRO A 403 4.65 -16.76 -10.52
C PRO A 403 3.70 -16.14 -11.55
N ALA A 404 4.02 -14.93 -12.02
CA ALA A 404 3.26 -14.17 -13.00
C ALA A 404 2.92 -15.00 -14.25
N GLY A 405 1.66 -14.99 -14.66
CA GLY A 405 1.10 -15.79 -15.75
C GLY A 405 0.42 -17.12 -15.34
N THR A 406 0.35 -17.41 -14.03
CA THR A 406 -0.36 -18.58 -13.49
C THR A 406 -1.81 -18.19 -13.25
N ILE A 407 -2.76 -18.95 -13.81
CA ILE A 407 -4.17 -18.78 -13.45
C ILE A 407 -4.37 -19.26 -12.02
N HIS A 408 -4.99 -18.46 -11.16
CA HIS A 408 -5.19 -18.83 -9.76
C HIS A 408 -6.45 -18.18 -9.16
N SER A 409 -6.88 -18.73 -8.02
CA SER A 409 -7.94 -18.17 -7.17
C SER A 409 -7.91 -18.84 -5.80
N ALA A 410 -7.99 -18.06 -4.72
CA ALA A 410 -8.34 -18.61 -3.41
C ALA A 410 -9.78 -19.17 -3.49
N GLY A 411 -9.98 -20.43 -3.13
CA GLY A 411 -11.31 -21.01 -3.00
C GLY A 411 -12.00 -20.53 -1.72
N ALA A 412 -13.30 -20.79 -1.61
CA ALA A 412 -14.05 -20.55 -0.39
C ALA A 412 -13.42 -21.26 0.83
N ASN A 413 -13.79 -20.82 2.04
CA ASN A 413 -13.39 -21.44 3.30
C ASN A 413 -11.88 -21.40 3.60
N THR A 414 -11.16 -20.43 3.03
CA THR A 414 -9.71 -20.29 3.16
C THR A 414 -9.36 -18.88 3.65
N VAL A 415 -8.37 -18.77 4.52
CA VAL A 415 -7.70 -17.50 4.81
C VAL A 415 -6.27 -17.60 4.31
N VAL A 416 -5.93 -16.71 3.39
CA VAL A 416 -4.62 -16.64 2.78
C VAL A 416 -3.89 -15.41 3.30
N LEU A 417 -2.64 -15.58 3.71
CA LEU A 417 -1.66 -14.51 3.73
C LEU A 417 -0.96 -14.53 2.37
N GLU A 418 -1.36 -13.59 1.52
CA GLU A 418 -0.74 -13.34 0.22
C GLU A 418 0.59 -12.64 0.47
N ILE A 419 1.68 -13.27 0.04
CA ILE A 419 3.04 -12.71 0.06
C ILE A 419 3.41 -12.41 -1.37
N SER A 420 3.51 -11.13 -1.73
CA SER A 420 3.62 -10.69 -3.12
C SER A 420 4.63 -9.57 -3.32
N ALA A 421 5.06 -9.40 -4.57
CA ALA A 421 5.74 -8.19 -5.00
C ALA A 421 4.76 -7.01 -5.00
N THR A 422 5.24 -5.82 -4.65
CA THR A 422 4.39 -4.66 -4.32
C THR A 422 3.39 -4.20 -5.38
N PRO A 423 3.64 -4.25 -6.72
CA PRO A 423 2.64 -3.89 -7.71
C PRO A 423 1.31 -4.55 -7.36
N ASN A 424 0.32 -3.75 -6.94
CA ASN A 424 -0.89 -4.24 -6.27
C ASN A 424 -2.17 -3.99 -7.06
N ARG A 425 -2.07 -3.29 -8.19
CA ARG A 425 -3.21 -2.98 -9.06
C ARG A 425 -3.29 -3.85 -10.31
N PHE A 426 -2.32 -4.73 -10.57
CA PHE A 426 -2.22 -5.48 -11.81
C PHE A 426 -2.78 -6.91 -11.73
N THR A 427 -4.10 -7.00 -11.59
CA THR A 427 -4.83 -8.27 -11.52
C THR A 427 -5.79 -8.42 -12.69
N PHE A 428 -5.48 -9.30 -13.65
CA PHE A 428 -6.39 -9.59 -14.76
C PHE A 428 -7.39 -10.64 -14.36
N LYS A 429 -8.53 -10.16 -13.90
CA LYS A 429 -9.69 -10.98 -13.65
C LYS A 429 -10.18 -11.68 -14.92
N LEU A 430 -10.19 -13.00 -14.92
CA LEU A 430 -10.68 -13.84 -16.01
C LEU A 430 -12.16 -14.19 -15.81
N TRP A 431 -12.55 -14.48 -14.57
CA TRP A 431 -13.92 -14.82 -14.22
C TRP A 431 -14.22 -14.48 -12.76
N ASP A 432 -15.47 -14.12 -12.46
CA ASP A 432 -15.90 -13.71 -11.12
C ASP A 432 -17.12 -14.47 -10.60
N TRP A 433 -17.32 -15.70 -11.09
CA TRP A 433 -18.35 -16.62 -10.62
C TRP A 433 -19.79 -16.13 -10.86
N GLY A 434 -19.99 -15.30 -11.90
CA GLY A 434 -21.30 -14.75 -12.26
C GLY A 434 -21.85 -13.76 -11.24
N ARG A 435 -21.01 -13.24 -10.34
CA ARG A 435 -21.42 -12.32 -9.27
C ARG A 435 -21.52 -10.88 -9.76
N LEU A 436 -22.40 -10.14 -9.10
CA LEU A 436 -22.44 -8.68 -9.17
C LEU A 436 -21.48 -8.08 -8.13
N GLY A 437 -20.99 -6.87 -8.42
CA GLY A 437 -20.28 -6.02 -7.48
C GLY A 437 -21.18 -5.58 -6.33
N LEU A 438 -20.58 -4.95 -5.31
CA LEU A 438 -21.34 -4.29 -4.23
C LEU A 438 -22.18 -3.12 -4.76
N ASP A 439 -21.83 -2.60 -5.94
CA ASP A 439 -22.57 -1.60 -6.72
C ASP A 439 -23.75 -2.20 -7.53
N GLY A 440 -23.93 -3.52 -7.49
CA GLY A 440 -24.96 -4.23 -8.27
C GLY A 440 -24.64 -4.40 -9.75
N LEU A 441 -23.44 -4.03 -10.21
CA LEU A 441 -23.02 -4.17 -11.62
C LEU A 441 -22.13 -5.41 -11.81
N PRO A 442 -22.10 -6.06 -12.99
CA PRO A 442 -21.11 -7.10 -13.27
C PRO A 442 -19.70 -6.55 -13.04
N ARG A 443 -18.87 -7.25 -12.25
CA ARG A 443 -17.51 -6.78 -12.03
C ARG A 443 -16.69 -6.93 -13.33
N PRO A 444 -15.83 -5.96 -13.67
CA PRO A 444 -15.06 -6.02 -14.90
C PRO A 444 -14.14 -7.25 -14.91
N VAL A 445 -14.13 -7.94 -16.05
CA VAL A 445 -13.16 -8.96 -16.45
C VAL A 445 -12.25 -8.39 -17.53
N HIS A 446 -11.01 -8.85 -17.57
CA HIS A 446 -9.96 -8.27 -18.40
C HIS A 446 -9.38 -9.33 -19.35
N LEU A 447 -10.24 -10.00 -20.11
CA LEU A 447 -9.82 -11.13 -20.97
C LEU A 447 -8.78 -10.71 -22.02
N ASN A 448 -8.84 -9.48 -22.53
CA ASN A 448 -7.87 -8.96 -23.50
C ASN A 448 -6.47 -8.80 -22.89
N HIS A 449 -6.37 -8.43 -21.61
CA HIS A 449 -5.11 -8.41 -20.88
C HIS A 449 -4.73 -9.81 -20.37
N GLY A 450 -5.71 -10.62 -19.96
CA GLY A 450 -5.49 -11.96 -19.44
C GLY A 450 -4.94 -12.93 -20.47
N GLU A 451 -5.52 -12.99 -21.67
CA GLU A 451 -5.11 -13.92 -22.73
C GLU A 451 -3.60 -13.91 -23.03
N PRO A 452 -2.94 -12.77 -23.30
CA PRO A 452 -1.50 -12.76 -23.56
C PRO A 452 -0.65 -13.19 -22.35
N ASN A 453 -1.20 -13.14 -21.14
CA ASN A 453 -0.47 -13.44 -19.90
C ASN A 453 -0.70 -14.86 -19.39
N ILE A 454 -1.66 -15.62 -19.92
CA ILE A 454 -1.87 -17.03 -19.53
C ILE A 454 -0.76 -17.92 -20.09
N VAL A 455 -0.02 -18.57 -19.19
CA VAL A 455 1.00 -19.59 -19.49
C VAL A 455 0.40 -20.99 -19.33
N ILE A 456 -0.05 -21.59 -20.44
CA ILE A 456 -0.74 -22.90 -20.44
C ILE A 456 0.14 -24.07 -20.01
N SER A 457 1.46 -23.96 -20.14
CA SER A 457 2.39 -24.98 -19.65
C SER A 457 2.45 -25.08 -18.12
N ARG A 458 1.75 -24.21 -17.39
CA ARG A 458 1.52 -24.33 -15.94
C ARG A 458 0.26 -25.15 -15.70
N ASP A 459 0.31 -26.39 -16.17
CA ASP A 459 -0.75 -27.36 -15.97
C ASP A 459 -0.60 -28.10 -14.64
N GLN A 460 -1.56 -28.97 -14.33
CA GLN A 460 -1.67 -29.66 -13.06
C GLN A 460 -0.37 -30.38 -12.67
N ASP A 461 0.26 -31.11 -13.59
CA ASP A 461 1.48 -31.87 -13.27
C ASP A 461 2.66 -30.93 -12.96
N TRP A 462 2.81 -29.85 -13.75
CA TRP A 462 3.85 -28.86 -13.51
C TRP A 462 3.63 -28.08 -12.21
N VAL A 463 2.38 -27.72 -11.91
CA VAL A 463 2.00 -27.01 -10.68
C VAL A 463 2.35 -27.84 -9.44
N GLU A 464 1.96 -29.12 -9.42
CA GLU A 464 2.28 -30.01 -8.29
C GLU A 464 3.79 -30.17 -8.10
N GLN A 465 4.55 -30.20 -9.20
CA GLN A 465 6.01 -30.34 -9.14
C GLN A 465 6.71 -29.06 -8.68
N GLU A 466 6.32 -27.88 -9.18
CA GLU A 466 7.13 -26.66 -9.06
C GLU A 466 6.53 -25.60 -8.13
N LEU A 467 5.22 -25.64 -7.83
CA LEU A 467 4.54 -24.56 -7.10
C LEU A 467 3.96 -24.99 -5.74
N CYS A 468 3.57 -26.26 -5.60
CA CYS A 468 2.94 -26.76 -4.38
C CYS A 468 3.98 -27.14 -3.32
N ASN A 469 3.92 -26.50 -2.13
CA ASN A 469 4.64 -26.89 -0.93
C ASN A 469 6.13 -27.20 -1.16
N GLN A 470 6.82 -26.34 -1.92
CA GLN A 470 8.26 -26.45 -2.17
C GLN A 470 9.05 -26.11 -0.90
N MET A 471 9.05 -27.04 0.05
CA MET A 471 9.66 -26.90 1.37
C MET A 471 11.04 -27.53 1.39
N GLU A 472 12.04 -26.76 1.78
CA GLU A 472 13.42 -27.22 1.95
C GLU A 472 13.88 -26.87 3.35
N LEU A 473 14.32 -27.87 4.12
CA LEU A 473 14.90 -27.67 5.44
C LEU A 473 16.28 -27.02 5.32
N ILE A 474 16.50 -25.98 6.12
CA ILE A 474 17.68 -25.10 6.02
C ILE A 474 18.53 -25.24 7.27
N ALA A 475 17.85 -25.26 8.41
CA ALA A 475 18.46 -25.47 9.70
C ALA A 475 17.46 -26.17 10.62
N GLU A 476 18.00 -27.05 11.47
CA GLU A 476 17.25 -27.74 12.52
C GLU A 476 18.10 -27.73 13.79
N TYR A 477 17.52 -27.21 14.86
CA TYR A 477 18.09 -27.13 16.20
C TYR A 477 17.07 -27.66 17.22
N PRO A 478 17.47 -27.98 18.47
CA PRO A 478 16.56 -28.57 19.45
C PRO A 478 15.29 -27.76 19.74
N GLU A 479 15.35 -26.43 19.64
CA GLU A 479 14.23 -25.53 19.99
C GLU A 479 13.63 -24.81 18.77
N TRP A 480 14.18 -25.00 17.58
CA TRP A 480 13.67 -24.36 16.37
C TRP A 480 14.15 -25.01 15.07
N GLN A 481 13.35 -24.85 14.02
CA GLN A 481 13.69 -25.19 12.65
C GLN A 481 13.41 -24.01 11.72
N GLU A 482 14.16 -23.94 10.63
CA GLU A 482 13.95 -23.00 9.52
C GLU A 482 13.79 -23.78 8.21
N GLU A 483 12.74 -23.46 7.48
CA GLU A 483 12.42 -24.03 6.18
C GLU A 483 12.30 -22.90 5.16
N ARG A 484 12.89 -23.07 3.98
CA ARG A 484 12.54 -22.27 2.80
C ARG A 484 11.23 -22.79 2.23
N THR A 485 10.31 -21.90 1.88
CA THR A 485 9.02 -22.30 1.28
C THR A 485 8.48 -21.23 0.32
N GLY A 486 7.39 -21.55 -0.39
CA GLY A 486 6.66 -20.60 -1.24
C GLY A 486 7.46 -19.90 -2.33
N LEU A 487 8.54 -20.50 -2.81
CA LEU A 487 9.49 -19.89 -3.73
C LEU A 487 9.56 -20.63 -5.04
N HIS A 488 9.23 -19.97 -6.14
CA HIS A 488 9.64 -20.39 -7.47
C HIS A 488 10.93 -19.64 -7.87
N LYS A 489 11.82 -20.32 -8.60
CA LYS A 489 13.15 -19.80 -8.95
C LYS A 489 13.15 -18.49 -9.75
N THR A 490 12.03 -18.11 -10.36
CA THR A 490 11.88 -16.85 -11.11
C THR A 490 11.54 -15.66 -10.23
N GLU A 491 11.12 -15.90 -8.99
CA GLU A 491 10.69 -14.84 -8.06
C GLU A 491 11.91 -14.31 -7.30
N PHE A 492 11.93 -13.01 -7.02
CA PHE A 492 13.02 -12.37 -6.28
C PHE A 492 12.77 -12.33 -4.76
N ILE A 493 11.54 -12.59 -4.31
CA ILE A 493 11.18 -12.66 -2.90
C ILE A 493 11.43 -14.09 -2.43
N GLU A 494 12.26 -14.25 -1.40
CA GLU A 494 12.43 -15.52 -0.69
C GLU A 494 11.63 -15.52 0.60
N THR A 495 10.99 -16.65 0.90
CA THR A 495 10.30 -16.83 2.19
C THR A 495 10.93 -17.95 3.03
N ARG A 496 10.97 -17.72 4.33
CA ARG A 496 11.51 -18.62 5.36
C ARG A 496 10.45 -18.80 6.45
N ARG A 497 9.98 -20.02 6.65
CA ARG A 497 9.14 -20.39 7.79
C ARG A 497 10.04 -20.82 8.93
N HIS A 498 9.81 -20.24 10.11
CA HIS A 498 10.48 -20.65 11.34
C HIS A 498 9.44 -21.26 12.25
N THR A 499 9.72 -22.44 12.79
CA THR A 499 8.90 -23.10 13.80
C THR A 499 9.76 -23.24 15.06
N PHE A 500 9.31 -22.72 16.19
CA PHE A 500 10.18 -22.56 17.35
C PHE A 500 9.44 -22.62 18.69
N THR A 501 10.12 -23.12 19.72
CA THR A 501 9.73 -23.11 21.13
C THR A 501 10.70 -22.30 22.00
N GLY A 502 11.87 -21.95 21.44
CA GLY A 502 12.92 -21.16 22.09
C GLY A 502 13.35 -19.96 21.25
N LYS A 503 14.55 -19.44 21.53
CA LYS A 503 15.08 -18.23 20.87
C LYS A 503 15.71 -18.56 19.52
N VAL A 504 15.29 -17.83 18.48
CA VAL A 504 15.80 -17.95 17.11
C VAL A 504 16.58 -16.70 16.75
N LEU A 505 17.79 -16.87 16.20
CA LEU A 505 18.58 -15.78 15.62
C LEU A 505 18.19 -15.60 14.15
N HIS A 506 17.84 -14.38 13.77
CA HIS A 506 17.55 -14.01 12.40
C HIS A 506 18.58 -13.02 11.85
N GLN A 507 18.71 -13.01 10.53
CA GLN A 507 19.50 -12.04 9.78
C GLN A 507 18.62 -11.39 8.72
N THR A 508 18.93 -10.13 8.40
CA THR A 508 18.21 -9.37 7.37
C THR A 508 18.62 -9.76 5.94
N HIS A 509 19.73 -10.46 5.76
CA HIS A 509 20.24 -10.90 4.44
C HIS A 509 20.46 -9.74 3.45
N GLY A 510 20.84 -8.57 3.94
CA GLY A 510 21.05 -7.38 3.11
C GLY A 510 19.76 -6.86 2.47
N SER A 511 18.60 -7.16 3.06
CA SER A 511 17.27 -6.76 2.62
C SER A 511 16.39 -6.37 3.81
N VAL A 512 15.36 -5.56 3.58
CA VAL A 512 14.25 -5.43 4.55
C VAL A 512 13.61 -6.78 4.79
N ASN A 513 13.29 -7.10 6.05
CA ASN A 513 12.58 -8.34 6.38
C ASN A 513 11.15 -7.99 6.75
N MET A 514 10.21 -8.72 6.15
CA MET A 514 8.79 -8.59 6.40
C MET A 514 8.28 -9.90 6.97
N LEU A 515 7.62 -9.85 8.13
CA LEU A 515 7.27 -11.04 8.90
C LEU A 515 5.82 -11.02 9.35
N ASN A 516 5.25 -12.19 9.58
CA ASN A 516 3.96 -12.37 10.23
C ASN A 516 4.01 -13.51 11.24
N LEU A 517 3.38 -13.34 12.40
CA LEU A 517 3.22 -14.40 13.40
C LEU A 517 2.02 -15.28 13.02
N VAL A 518 2.29 -16.40 12.35
CA VAL A 518 1.28 -17.27 11.73
C VAL A 518 0.83 -18.44 12.63
N GLU A 519 1.48 -18.66 13.78
CA GLU A 519 1.06 -19.61 14.81
C GLU A 519 1.57 -19.16 16.19
N GLY A 520 0.76 -19.37 17.23
CA GLY A 520 0.99 -18.91 18.60
C GLY A 520 0.48 -17.50 18.90
N GLU A 521 0.38 -17.12 20.19
CA GLU A 521 -0.40 -15.95 20.62
C GLU A 521 0.37 -14.63 20.57
N GLU A 522 1.63 -14.65 21.01
CA GLU A 522 2.53 -13.50 21.07
C GLU A 522 4.01 -13.90 21.05
N ALA A 523 4.85 -13.07 20.43
CA ALA A 523 6.30 -13.25 20.34
C ALA A 523 7.01 -11.92 20.65
N ILE A 524 8.26 -11.99 21.10
CA ILE A 524 9.10 -10.81 21.34
C ILE A 524 10.30 -10.81 20.40
N ILE A 525 10.56 -9.65 19.81
CA ILE A 525 11.70 -9.34 18.97
C ILE A 525 12.69 -8.52 19.80
N GLU A 526 13.95 -8.94 19.82
CA GLU A 526 15.00 -8.27 20.58
C GLU A 526 16.22 -7.99 19.70
N SER A 527 16.85 -6.84 19.93
CA SER A 527 18.18 -6.54 19.39
C SER A 527 19.25 -7.28 20.19
N LEU A 528 20.34 -7.68 19.51
CA LEU A 528 21.47 -8.34 20.18
C LEU A 528 22.31 -7.35 21.00
N ASP A 529 22.29 -6.08 20.59
CA ASP A 529 23.14 -5.00 21.09
C ASP A 529 22.36 -3.89 21.82
N HIS A 530 21.06 -4.12 22.08
CA HIS A 530 20.17 -3.13 22.68
C HIS A 530 19.97 -1.85 21.85
N SER A 531 20.17 -1.92 20.53
CA SER A 531 19.93 -0.81 19.58
C SER A 531 18.46 -0.37 19.49
N PHE A 532 17.53 -1.25 19.83
CA PHE A 532 16.10 -0.92 19.97
C PHE A 532 15.45 -1.64 21.16
N ASP A 533 14.40 -1.02 21.70
CA ASP A 533 13.60 -1.56 22.81
C ASP A 533 12.84 -2.82 22.36
N PRO A 534 12.72 -3.87 23.19
CA PRO A 534 12.02 -5.10 22.80
C PRO A 534 10.63 -4.86 22.21
N PHE A 535 10.36 -5.49 21.07
CA PHE A 535 9.15 -5.28 20.28
C PHE A 535 8.26 -6.52 20.36
N VAL A 536 7.03 -6.38 20.85
CA VAL A 536 6.10 -7.51 20.99
C VAL A 536 5.13 -7.51 19.82
N VAL A 537 4.87 -8.69 19.28
CA VAL A 537 3.88 -8.93 18.21
C VAL A 537 2.92 -10.02 18.63
N HIS A 538 1.69 -9.95 18.13
CA HIS A 538 0.62 -10.91 18.38
C HIS A 538 0.27 -11.71 17.13
N TYR A 539 -0.50 -12.78 17.34
CA TYR A 539 -0.99 -13.62 16.25
C TYR A 539 -1.61 -12.82 15.11
N GLY A 540 -1.21 -13.13 13.89
CA GLY A 540 -1.68 -12.49 12.65
C GLY A 540 -1.09 -11.12 12.37
N GLU A 541 -0.30 -10.54 13.28
CA GLU A 541 0.30 -9.23 13.05
C GLU A 541 1.47 -9.32 12.07
N THR A 542 1.40 -8.53 11.00
CA THR A 542 2.55 -8.28 10.14
C THR A 542 3.44 -7.20 10.73
N PHE A 543 4.75 -7.40 10.68
CA PHE A 543 5.77 -6.44 11.15
C PHE A 543 6.97 -6.40 10.22
N ILE A 544 7.67 -5.26 10.23
CA ILE A 544 8.80 -4.97 9.35
C ILE A 544 10.06 -4.76 10.19
N ILE A 545 11.16 -5.39 9.76
CA ILE A 545 12.50 -5.21 10.32
C ILE A 545 13.36 -4.53 9.24
N PRO A 546 13.76 -3.27 9.44
CA PRO A 546 14.69 -2.57 8.56
C PRO A 546 15.99 -3.33 8.35
N GLU A 547 16.58 -3.21 7.17
CA GLU A 547 17.86 -3.84 6.88
C GLU A 547 18.97 -3.34 7.82
N SER A 548 18.91 -2.08 8.25
CA SER A 548 19.87 -1.47 9.20
C SER A 548 20.01 -2.21 10.53
N VAL A 549 19.00 -3.00 10.95
CA VAL A 549 19.02 -3.82 12.17
C VAL A 549 20.04 -4.96 12.06
N LYS A 550 20.27 -5.48 10.84
CA LYS A 550 21.17 -6.60 10.50
C LYS A 550 20.83 -7.95 11.14
N GLN A 551 20.75 -8.02 12.46
CA GLN A 551 20.52 -9.22 13.25
C GLN A 551 19.57 -8.94 14.42
N TYR A 552 18.69 -9.88 14.69
CA TYR A 552 17.70 -9.78 15.76
C TYR A 552 17.28 -11.18 16.21
N THR A 553 16.68 -11.30 17.38
CA THR A 553 16.14 -12.58 17.86
C THR A 553 14.63 -12.55 17.99
N ILE A 554 13.97 -13.65 17.69
CA ILE A 554 12.54 -13.87 18.00
C ILE A 554 12.42 -15.02 18.98
N GLN A 555 11.57 -14.89 19.98
CA GLN A 555 11.24 -15.98 20.91
C GLN A 555 9.80 -15.89 21.41
N PRO A 556 9.24 -16.98 21.96
CA PRO A 556 7.94 -16.95 22.62
C PRO A 556 7.92 -15.97 23.80
N TYR A 557 6.82 -15.24 23.97
CA TYR A 557 6.67 -14.23 25.02
C TYR A 557 5.34 -14.36 25.76
N GLY A 558 5.23 -13.81 26.97
CA GLY A 558 3.97 -13.78 27.71
C GLY A 558 3.28 -15.15 27.80
N ARG A 559 2.06 -15.26 27.27
CA ARG A 559 1.22 -16.48 27.25
C ARG A 559 1.73 -17.56 26.30
N SER A 560 2.68 -17.24 25.43
CA SER A 560 3.32 -18.17 24.51
C SER A 560 4.51 -18.93 25.09
N ILE A 561 5.00 -18.57 26.28
CA ILE A 561 6.17 -19.25 26.88
C ILE A 561 5.88 -20.76 27.04
N GLY A 562 6.76 -21.60 26.51
CA GLY A 562 6.61 -23.05 26.51
C GLY A 562 5.67 -23.62 25.43
N LYS A 563 5.13 -22.78 24.54
CA LYS A 563 4.34 -23.19 23.37
C LYS A 563 5.19 -23.11 22.10
N GLN A 564 4.78 -23.85 21.08
CA GLN A 564 5.36 -23.76 19.73
C GLN A 564 4.71 -22.61 18.96
N LEU A 565 5.54 -21.81 18.30
CA LEU A 565 5.16 -20.68 17.46
C LEU A 565 5.63 -20.94 16.04
N MET A 566 5.03 -20.21 15.10
CA MET A 566 5.53 -20.13 13.73
C MET A 566 5.51 -18.69 13.23
N THR A 567 6.58 -18.31 12.54
CA THR A 567 6.64 -17.05 11.76
C THR A 567 6.93 -17.37 10.31
N ILE A 568 6.30 -16.63 9.39
CA ILE A 568 6.72 -16.56 8.00
C ILE A 568 7.49 -15.24 7.80
N LYS A 569 8.69 -15.33 7.22
CA LYS A 569 9.60 -14.22 6.95
C LYS A 569 9.81 -14.11 5.44
N ALA A 570 9.69 -12.92 4.87
CA ALA A 570 9.98 -12.63 3.47
C ALA A 570 11.07 -11.57 3.36
N PHE A 571 11.96 -11.72 2.38
CA PHE A 571 13.00 -10.74 2.03
C PHE A 571 13.38 -10.89 0.55
N VAL A 572 14.01 -9.87 -0.04
CA VAL A 572 14.55 -9.95 -1.41
C VAL A 572 15.87 -10.70 -1.38
N ARG A 573 16.05 -11.74 -2.20
CA ARG A 573 17.29 -12.56 -2.23
C ARG A 573 18.38 -12.02 -3.14
#